data_AF-A0A8T2K701-F1
#
_entry.id   AF-A0A8T2K701-F1
#
_cell.length_a   1.000
_cell.length_b   1.000
_cell.length_c   1.000
_cell.angle_alpha   90.00
_cell.angle_beta   90.00
_cell.angle_gamma   90.00
#
_symmetry.space_group_name_H-M   'P 1'
#
loop_
_entity.id
_entity.type
_entity.pdbx_description
1 polymer ?
#
loop_
_entity_poly.entity_id
_entity_poly.type
_entity_poly.pdbx_seq_one_letter_code
_entity_poly.pdbx_strand_id
1 'polypeptide(L)'
;MVKAKKAAGKGGAAERQSKRTGAATGALPGVTRPAPQPPSAKKGPGKKVVKKQVEEKEEEEVQRCQQPLLLDLGTQKQRWVNFAKEQSLSTEEAAKLLLEYFEYKGLVKHSGGCHCGAVRFEVWASSDLHVFDCNCSICVKKQNRHFIVPSSRFKLLKGADNLTTYKFNTKKAQHTFCKTCGVQSFYTPRSNPDGYGIAPHCLDEGTVRSVHVEQINGKEWEKAMKEHKTIRSMSQS
;
A
#
# COMPACT_ATOMS: atom_id res chain seq x y z
N MET A 1 17.27 7.37 -76.05
CA MET A 1 16.31 8.50 -76.18
C MET A 1 15.42 8.52 -74.94
N VAL A 2 15.04 9.58 -74.22
CA VAL A 2 15.44 11.00 -74.09
C VAL A 2 14.90 11.42 -72.70
N LYS A 3 15.79 12.03 -71.89
CA LYS A 3 15.63 13.05 -70.83
C LYS A 3 14.67 12.89 -69.63
N ALA A 4 15.30 13.09 -68.46
CA ALA A 4 14.75 13.64 -67.23
C ALA A 4 14.08 15.02 -67.40
N LYS A 5 13.10 15.31 -66.53
CA LYS A 5 12.77 16.68 -66.10
C LYS A 5 12.48 16.73 -64.60
N LYS A 6 13.22 17.63 -63.95
CA LYS A 6 13.11 18.11 -62.57
C LYS A 6 12.09 19.25 -62.55
N ALA A 7 11.26 19.36 -61.52
CA ALA A 7 10.60 20.62 -61.16
C ALA A 7 10.44 20.71 -59.64
N ALA A 8 11.00 21.78 -59.09
CA ALA A 8 10.87 22.20 -57.71
C ALA A 8 9.60 23.03 -57.54
N GLY A 9 8.88 22.85 -56.43
CA GLY A 9 7.78 23.71 -56.00
C GLY A 9 7.96 24.06 -54.53
N LYS A 10 8.36 25.31 -54.28
CA LYS A 10 8.41 25.97 -52.96
C LYS A 10 7.01 26.45 -52.55
N GLY A 11 6.77 26.53 -51.25
CA GLY A 11 5.66 27.29 -50.64
C GLY A 11 4.96 26.46 -49.57
N GLY A 12 4.79 26.87 -48.32
CA GLY A 12 5.10 28.10 -47.61
C GLY A 12 4.57 27.85 -46.20
N ALA A 13 5.41 28.00 -45.18
CA ALA A 13 4.98 27.84 -43.79
C ALA A 13 4.07 29.01 -43.42
N ALA A 14 2.78 28.73 -43.18
CA ALA A 14 1.85 29.72 -42.66
C ALA A 14 2.09 29.89 -41.16
N GLU A 15 2.86 30.93 -40.83
CA GLU A 15 3.09 31.43 -39.49
C GLU A 15 1.77 31.97 -38.89
N ARG A 16 1.20 31.24 -37.94
CA ARG A 16 0.05 31.72 -37.15
C ARG A 16 0.53 32.74 -36.13
N GLN A 17 0.48 34.02 -36.50
CA GLN A 17 0.59 35.14 -35.56
C GLN A 17 -0.62 35.15 -34.62
N SER A 18 -0.40 34.74 -33.37
CA SER A 18 -1.33 34.95 -32.26
C SER A 18 -1.25 36.41 -31.81
N LYS A 19 -2.26 37.20 -32.18
CA LYS A 19 -2.45 38.57 -31.67
C LYS A 19 -2.72 38.51 -30.17
N ARG A 20 -1.77 39.02 -29.38
CA ARG A 20 -1.98 39.38 -27.97
C ARG A 20 -2.90 40.60 -27.90
N THR A 21 -4.12 40.42 -27.41
CA THR A 21 -4.97 41.49 -26.90
C THR A 21 -4.85 41.52 -25.37
N GLY A 22 -4.37 42.64 -24.84
CA GLY A 22 -4.37 42.91 -23.41
C GLY A 22 -5.73 43.43 -22.91
N ALA A 23 -5.98 43.15 -21.63
CA ALA A 23 -7.01 43.64 -20.68
C ALA A 23 -7.57 42.43 -19.92
N ALA A 24 -7.75 42.38 -18.60
CA ALA A 24 -7.62 43.38 -17.55
C ALA A 24 -7.28 42.64 -16.23
N THR A 25 -6.49 43.29 -15.39
CA THR A 25 -6.22 42.90 -14.00
C THR A 25 -7.45 43.16 -13.14
N GLY A 26 -8.27 42.13 -12.91
CA GLY A 26 -9.33 42.13 -11.90
C GLY A 26 -8.84 41.43 -10.63
N ALA A 27 -8.46 42.21 -9.62
CA ALA A 27 -8.15 41.70 -8.29
C ALA A 27 -9.43 41.17 -7.63
N LEU A 28 -9.44 39.88 -7.27
CA LEU A 28 -10.51 39.27 -6.48
C LEU A 28 -10.41 39.77 -5.03
N PRO A 29 -11.50 40.27 -4.41
CA PRO A 29 -11.47 40.71 -3.02
C PRO A 29 -11.25 39.52 -2.08
N GLY A 30 -10.30 39.69 -1.16
CA GLY A 30 -9.86 38.69 -0.20
C GLY A 30 -10.98 38.29 0.77
N VAL A 31 -11.25 36.99 0.83
CA VAL A 31 -12.10 36.38 1.86
C VAL A 31 -11.22 36.12 3.09
N THR A 32 -11.17 37.08 4.02
CA THR A 32 -10.54 36.88 5.33
C THR A 32 -11.41 35.96 6.17
N ARG A 33 -10.91 34.75 6.43
CA ARG A 33 -11.56 33.77 7.30
C ARG A 33 -11.28 34.14 8.78
N PRO A 34 -12.29 34.31 9.65
CA PRO A 34 -12.06 34.63 11.05
C PRO A 34 -11.38 33.46 11.77
N ALA A 35 -10.41 33.80 12.63
CA ALA A 35 -9.68 32.84 13.47
C ALA A 35 -10.63 32.19 14.49
N PRO A 36 -10.52 30.86 14.73
CA PRO A 36 -11.29 30.21 15.78
C PRO A 36 -10.76 30.62 17.17
N GLN A 37 -11.65 31.12 18.02
CA GLN A 37 -11.36 31.43 19.42
C GLN A 37 -11.21 30.14 20.25
N PRO A 38 -10.31 30.11 21.26
CA PRO A 38 -10.14 28.95 22.14
C PRO A 38 -11.30 28.84 23.16
N PRO A 39 -11.79 27.63 23.47
CA PRO A 39 -12.81 27.45 24.50
C PRO A 39 -12.23 27.61 25.91
N SER A 40 -12.97 28.36 26.73
CA SER A 40 -12.69 28.74 28.11
C SER A 40 -12.68 27.55 29.08
N ALA A 41 -11.69 27.54 29.98
CA ALA A 41 -11.56 26.57 31.06
C ALA A 41 -12.67 26.73 32.11
N LYS A 42 -13.43 25.65 32.36
CA LYS A 42 -14.25 25.51 33.57
C LYS A 42 -13.61 24.48 34.50
N LYS A 43 -13.21 24.92 35.69
CA LYS A 43 -12.80 24.07 36.81
C LYS A 43 -14.04 23.36 37.39
N GLY A 44 -13.93 22.04 37.55
CA GLY A 44 -14.82 21.21 38.36
C GLY A 44 -13.99 20.35 39.33
N PRO A 45 -14.54 19.99 40.50
CA PRO A 45 -13.76 19.57 41.67
C PRO A 45 -13.30 18.11 41.59
N GLY A 46 -12.14 17.83 42.18
CA GLY A 46 -11.59 16.49 42.30
C GLY A 46 -12.24 15.66 43.40
N LYS A 47 -12.10 14.34 43.26
CA LYS A 47 -12.10 13.27 44.29
C LYS A 47 -11.60 12.02 43.53
N LYS A 48 -10.31 11.68 43.57
CA LYS A 48 -9.64 10.80 44.54
C LYS A 48 -10.58 9.70 45.08
N VAL A 49 -10.11 8.45 44.94
CA VAL A 49 -10.76 7.15 45.30
C VAL A 49 -11.37 6.40 44.10
N VAL A 50 -10.52 6.05 43.13
CA VAL A 50 -10.77 4.95 42.14
C VAL A 50 -9.47 4.24 41.78
N LYS A 51 -8.31 4.93 41.89
CA LYS A 51 -7.02 4.47 41.36
C LYS A 51 -6.51 3.11 41.90
N LYS A 52 -6.73 2.80 43.18
CA LYS A 52 -6.11 1.62 43.80
C LYS A 52 -6.76 0.28 43.39
N GLN A 53 -8.03 0.27 43.02
CA GLN A 53 -8.74 -0.96 42.63
C GLN A 53 -8.66 -1.26 41.12
N VAL A 54 -8.23 -0.29 40.31
CA VAL A 54 -7.98 -0.51 38.86
C VAL A 54 -6.56 -1.02 38.65
N GLU A 55 -5.57 -0.50 39.40
CA GLU A 55 -4.17 -0.93 39.31
C GLU A 55 -3.98 -2.41 39.70
N GLU A 56 -4.62 -2.91 40.78
CA GLU A 56 -4.51 -4.33 41.18
C GLU A 56 -5.21 -5.31 40.21
N LYS A 57 -6.25 -4.87 39.49
CA LYS A 57 -6.92 -5.69 38.46
C LYS A 57 -6.21 -5.65 37.11
N GLU A 58 -5.60 -4.52 36.74
CA GLU A 58 -4.78 -4.41 35.53
C GLU A 58 -3.48 -5.21 35.65
N GLU A 59 -2.85 -5.26 36.83
CA GLU A 59 -1.64 -6.07 37.03
C GLU A 59 -1.93 -7.58 36.91
N GLU A 60 -3.07 -8.07 37.41
CA GLU A 60 -3.44 -9.49 37.30
C GLU A 60 -3.84 -9.91 35.86
N GLU A 61 -4.43 -9.00 35.05
CA GLU A 61 -4.76 -9.27 33.64
C GLU A 61 -3.55 -9.14 32.70
N VAL A 62 -2.64 -8.20 32.97
CA VAL A 62 -1.40 -8.01 32.19
C VAL A 62 -0.44 -9.19 32.35
N GLN A 63 -0.46 -9.86 33.51
CA GLN A 63 0.38 -11.04 33.76
C GLN A 63 -0.07 -12.28 32.96
N ARG A 64 -1.33 -12.32 32.48
CA ARG A 64 -1.86 -13.42 31.67
C ARG A 64 -1.50 -13.31 30.17
N CYS A 65 -0.97 -12.17 29.73
CA CYS A 65 -0.67 -11.92 28.31
C CYS A 65 0.82 -12.00 27.94
N GLN A 66 1.72 -12.38 28.86
CA GLN A 66 3.17 -12.44 28.61
C GLN A 66 3.75 -13.86 28.44
N GLN A 67 2.92 -14.89 28.32
CA GLN A 67 3.43 -16.17 27.84
C GLN A 67 3.44 -16.15 26.31
N PRO A 68 4.60 -16.33 25.65
CA PRO A 68 4.61 -16.64 24.23
C PRO A 68 3.65 -17.82 24.06
N LEU A 69 2.69 -17.71 23.13
CA LEU A 69 1.96 -18.87 22.67
C LEU A 69 3.01 -19.84 22.12
N LEU A 70 3.48 -20.74 22.97
CA LEU A 70 4.35 -21.83 22.60
C LEU A 70 3.47 -22.69 21.69
N LEU A 71 3.60 -22.47 20.38
CA LEU A 71 2.98 -23.32 19.38
C LEU A 71 3.42 -24.75 19.73
N ASP A 72 2.50 -25.57 20.23
CA ASP A 72 2.82 -26.97 20.54
C ASP A 72 2.96 -27.72 19.22
N LEU A 73 4.19 -27.75 18.73
CA LEU A 73 4.56 -28.44 17.51
C LEU A 73 4.46 -29.97 17.65
N GLY A 74 4.15 -30.50 18.84
CA GLY A 74 3.98 -31.93 19.09
C GLY A 74 5.13 -32.75 18.52
N THR A 75 4.80 -33.76 17.71
CA THR A 75 5.77 -34.64 17.04
C THR A 75 6.65 -33.94 16.00
N GLN A 76 6.28 -32.73 15.55
CA GLN A 76 7.09 -31.93 14.63
C GLN A 76 8.25 -31.23 15.34
N LYS A 77 8.15 -30.94 16.65
CA LYS A 77 9.24 -30.33 17.41
C LYS A 77 10.51 -31.18 17.35
N GLN A 78 10.36 -32.49 17.55
CA GLN A 78 11.49 -33.42 17.54
C GLN A 78 12.08 -33.58 16.13
N ARG A 79 11.23 -33.61 15.10
CA ARG A 79 11.67 -33.62 13.69
C ARG A 79 12.46 -32.36 13.34
N TRP A 80 11.99 -31.19 13.79
CA TRP A 80 12.66 -29.91 13.59
C TRP A 80 14.01 -29.86 14.31
N VAL A 81 14.07 -30.28 15.57
CA VAL A 81 15.31 -30.36 16.35
C VAL A 81 16.33 -31.31 15.70
N ASN A 82 15.87 -32.45 15.18
CA ASN A 82 16.74 -33.41 14.50
C ASN A 82 17.24 -32.86 13.15
N PHE A 83 16.35 -32.26 12.34
CA PHE A 83 16.72 -31.61 11.07
C PHE A 83 17.73 -30.48 11.28
N ALA A 84 17.51 -29.60 12.26
CA ALA A 84 18.43 -28.51 12.58
C ALA A 84 19.82 -29.03 13.04
N LYS A 85 19.85 -30.12 13.82
CA LYS A 85 21.09 -30.79 14.24
C LYS A 85 21.82 -31.47 13.07
N GLU A 86 21.09 -32.19 12.21
CA GLU A 86 21.65 -32.88 11.04
C GLU A 86 22.24 -31.90 10.01
N GLN A 87 21.64 -30.72 9.88
CA GLN A 87 22.12 -29.68 8.97
C GLN A 87 23.11 -28.69 9.61
N SER A 88 23.43 -28.85 10.91
CA SER A 88 24.29 -27.93 11.68
C SER A 88 23.87 -26.45 11.60
N LEU A 89 22.56 -26.20 11.47
CA LEU A 89 22.03 -24.84 11.27
C LEU A 89 21.80 -24.15 12.62
N SER A 90 22.23 -22.90 12.71
CA SER A 90 21.76 -21.99 13.77
C SER A 90 20.24 -21.80 13.67
N THR A 91 19.62 -21.32 14.76
CA THR A 91 18.18 -21.00 14.77
C THR A 91 17.81 -20.00 13.67
N GLU A 92 18.72 -19.08 13.34
CA GLU A 92 18.56 -18.10 12.27
C GLU A 92 18.60 -18.75 10.88
N GLU A 93 19.57 -19.63 10.62
CA GLU A 93 19.68 -20.33 9.34
C GLU A 93 18.54 -21.32 9.10
N ALA A 94 18.08 -22.00 10.16
CA ALA A 94 16.94 -22.91 10.09
C ALA A 94 15.63 -22.12 9.85
N ALA A 95 15.46 -20.96 10.49
CA ALA A 95 14.33 -20.06 10.20
C ALA A 95 14.39 -19.55 8.75
N LYS A 96 15.58 -19.15 8.27
CA LYS A 96 15.77 -18.71 6.88
C LYS A 96 15.42 -19.81 5.88
N LEU A 97 15.84 -21.05 6.14
CA LEU A 97 15.50 -22.20 5.31
C LEU A 97 13.99 -22.49 5.29
N LEU A 98 13.31 -22.40 6.43
CA LEU A 98 11.84 -22.54 6.47
C LEU A 98 11.14 -21.46 5.66
N LEU A 99 11.53 -20.20 5.88
CA LEU A 99 10.97 -19.06 5.17
C LEU A 99 11.18 -19.22 3.67
N GLU A 100 12.41 -19.53 3.23
CA GLU A 100 12.77 -19.66 1.83
C GLU A 100 12.10 -20.86 1.14
N TYR A 101 12.04 -22.01 1.82
CA TYR A 101 11.58 -23.26 1.21
C TYR A 101 10.06 -23.47 1.29
N PHE A 102 9.41 -22.97 2.35
CA PHE A 102 7.99 -23.19 2.59
C PHE A 102 7.15 -21.92 2.41
N GLU A 103 7.62 -20.76 2.86
CA GLU A 103 6.79 -19.53 2.91
C GLU A 103 6.99 -18.61 1.69
N TYR A 104 8.19 -18.60 1.12
CA TYR A 104 8.62 -17.73 0.01
C TYR A 104 9.03 -18.47 -1.26
N LYS A 105 8.71 -19.76 -1.39
CA LYS A 105 9.06 -20.53 -2.58
C LYS A 105 8.50 -19.87 -3.85
N GLY A 106 9.39 -19.45 -4.75
CA GLY A 106 9.03 -18.75 -5.99
C GLY A 106 8.73 -17.25 -5.84
N LEU A 107 8.89 -16.70 -4.64
CA LEU A 107 8.80 -15.26 -4.38
C LEU A 107 10.19 -14.62 -4.42
N VAL A 108 10.23 -13.36 -4.85
CA VAL A 108 11.41 -12.51 -4.83
C VAL A 108 11.13 -11.29 -3.97
N LYS A 109 12.19 -10.69 -3.43
CA LYS A 109 12.08 -9.45 -2.69
C LYS A 109 12.06 -8.28 -3.66
N HIS A 110 10.95 -7.54 -3.68
CA HIS A 110 10.83 -6.26 -4.36
C HIS A 110 11.05 -5.13 -3.35
N SER A 111 11.76 -4.08 -3.77
CA SER A 111 11.78 -2.79 -3.07
C SER A 111 10.91 -1.79 -3.80
N GLY A 112 10.41 -0.80 -3.08
CA GLY A 112 9.59 0.25 -3.68
C GLY A 112 9.33 1.41 -2.73
N GLY A 113 8.55 2.37 -3.21
CA GLY A 113 8.24 3.55 -2.42
C GLY A 113 7.40 4.57 -3.16
N CYS A 114 7.17 5.70 -2.49
CA CYS A 114 6.55 6.86 -3.13
C CYS A 114 7.56 7.60 -4.01
N HIS A 115 7.07 8.46 -4.92
CA HIS A 115 7.90 9.25 -5.84
C HIS A 115 9.02 10.06 -5.16
N CYS A 116 8.73 10.75 -4.06
CA CYS A 116 9.72 11.58 -3.37
C CYS A 116 10.71 10.79 -2.48
N GLY A 117 10.60 9.46 -2.41
CA GLY A 117 11.46 8.60 -1.59
C GLY A 117 11.27 8.72 -0.07
N ALA A 118 10.34 9.56 0.40
CA ALA A 118 10.06 9.72 1.83
C ALA A 118 9.44 8.45 2.46
N VAL A 119 8.67 7.68 1.67
CA VAL A 119 8.11 6.39 2.04
C VAL A 119 8.82 5.30 1.25
N ARG A 120 9.37 4.29 1.94
CA ARG A 120 10.08 3.15 1.34
C ARG A 120 9.63 1.85 2.00
N PHE A 121 9.52 0.78 1.23
CA PHE A 121 9.11 -0.54 1.70
C PHE A 121 9.83 -1.66 0.95
N GLU A 122 9.76 -2.85 1.53
CA GLU A 122 10.07 -4.12 0.88
C GLU A 122 8.83 -5.01 0.89
N VAL A 123 8.69 -5.83 -0.14
CA VAL A 123 7.62 -6.80 -0.26
C VAL A 123 8.12 -8.07 -0.94
N TRP A 124 7.72 -9.22 -0.42
CA TRP A 124 7.95 -10.50 -1.06
C TRP A 124 6.75 -10.90 -1.92
N ALA A 125 6.96 -11.03 -3.22
CA ALA A 125 5.92 -11.39 -4.18
C ALA A 125 6.52 -12.14 -5.38
N SER A 126 5.67 -12.72 -6.22
CA SER A 126 6.11 -13.34 -7.47
C SER A 126 6.71 -12.30 -8.40
N SER A 127 7.77 -12.68 -9.12
CA SER A 127 8.32 -11.85 -10.21
C SER A 127 7.36 -11.74 -11.41
N ASP A 128 6.42 -12.68 -11.56
CA ASP A 128 5.27 -12.56 -12.44
C ASP A 128 4.08 -12.04 -11.63
N LEU A 129 3.79 -10.75 -11.74
CA LEU A 129 2.78 -10.08 -10.92
C LEU A 129 1.37 -10.32 -11.47
N HIS A 130 0.46 -10.75 -10.60
CA HIS A 130 -0.97 -10.75 -10.87
C HIS A 130 -1.60 -9.48 -10.30
N VAL A 131 -1.98 -8.55 -11.18
CA VAL A 131 -2.45 -7.21 -10.86
C VAL A 131 -3.94 -7.08 -11.12
N PHE A 132 -4.66 -6.51 -10.17
CA PHE A 132 -6.08 -6.18 -10.30
C PHE A 132 -6.27 -4.72 -10.73
N ASP A 133 -7.11 -4.51 -11.74
CA ASP A 133 -7.52 -3.20 -12.24
C ASP A 133 -9.03 -3.03 -12.00
N CYS A 134 -9.38 -2.17 -11.06
CA CYS A 134 -10.75 -2.03 -10.58
C CYS A 134 -11.40 -0.76 -11.12
N ASN A 135 -12.63 -0.88 -11.63
CA ASN A 135 -13.37 0.24 -12.22
C ASN A 135 -14.22 1.06 -11.20
N CYS A 136 -13.99 0.87 -9.89
CA CYS A 136 -14.68 1.62 -8.84
C CYS A 136 -14.37 3.13 -8.93
N SER A 137 -15.25 4.00 -8.42
CA SER A 137 -15.12 5.46 -8.59
C SER A 137 -13.77 6.03 -8.10
N ILE A 138 -13.29 5.59 -6.94
CA ILE A 138 -11.96 5.99 -6.42
C ILE A 138 -10.82 5.34 -7.20
N CYS A 139 -11.00 4.09 -7.62
CA CYS A 139 -10.00 3.29 -8.30
C CYS A 139 -9.68 3.88 -9.68
N VAL A 140 -10.72 4.26 -10.44
CA VAL A 140 -10.60 4.95 -11.73
C VAL A 140 -9.89 6.29 -11.58
N LYS A 141 -10.27 7.11 -10.59
CA LYS A 141 -9.63 8.41 -10.36
C LYS A 141 -8.16 8.31 -9.97
N LYS A 142 -7.77 7.24 -9.27
CA LYS A 142 -6.39 6.99 -8.85
C LYS A 142 -5.57 6.18 -9.85
N GLN A 143 -6.19 5.60 -10.87
CA GLN A 143 -5.60 4.53 -11.70
C GLN A 143 -5.01 3.40 -10.83
N ASN A 144 -5.80 2.97 -9.83
CA ASN A 144 -5.33 2.09 -8.75
C ASN A 144 -5.21 0.61 -9.17
N ARG A 145 -4.21 0.33 -10.00
CA ARG A 145 -3.75 -1.04 -10.30
C ARG A 145 -2.89 -1.55 -9.15
N HIS A 146 -3.17 -2.75 -8.65
CA HIS A 146 -2.44 -3.30 -7.52
C HIS A 146 -2.41 -4.82 -7.52
N PHE A 147 -1.33 -5.41 -7.01
CA PHE A 147 -1.30 -6.82 -6.59
C PHE A 147 -1.42 -6.90 -5.07
N ILE A 148 -1.91 -8.02 -4.55
CA ILE A 148 -2.19 -8.17 -3.11
C ILE A 148 -1.20 -9.14 -2.49
N VAL A 149 -0.68 -8.78 -1.32
CA VAL A 149 0.15 -9.65 -0.48
C VAL A 149 -0.41 -9.68 0.95
N PRO A 150 -0.22 -10.79 1.69
CA PRO A 150 -0.44 -10.82 3.13
C PRO A 150 0.49 -9.84 3.85
N SER A 151 0.07 -9.37 5.03
CA SER A 151 0.87 -8.43 5.84
C SER A 151 2.23 -9.00 6.28
N SER A 152 2.34 -10.32 6.47
CA SER A 152 3.60 -11.02 6.79
C SER A 152 4.68 -10.82 5.73
N ARG A 153 4.29 -10.59 4.47
CA ARG A 153 5.21 -10.42 3.33
C ARG A 153 5.57 -8.98 3.03
N PHE A 154 5.05 -8.02 3.80
CA PHE A 154 5.27 -6.59 3.60
C PHE A 154 6.02 -5.98 4.78
N LYS A 155 7.01 -5.13 4.49
CA LYS A 155 7.76 -4.40 5.50
C LYS A 155 7.92 -2.94 5.10
N LEU A 156 7.38 -2.04 5.92
CA LEU A 156 7.65 -0.61 5.80
C LEU A 156 9.06 -0.32 6.33
N LEU A 157 9.92 0.26 5.49
CA LEU A 157 11.30 0.60 5.86
C LEU A 157 11.44 2.04 6.35
N LYS A 158 10.67 2.97 5.77
CA LYS A 158 10.76 4.41 6.06
C LYS A 158 9.44 5.12 5.82
N GLY A 159 9.20 6.20 6.58
CA GLY A 159 8.16 7.19 6.27
C GLY A 159 6.81 6.92 6.89
N ALA A 160 6.75 6.17 8.00
CA ALA A 160 5.50 5.90 8.73
C ALA A 160 4.77 7.20 9.14
N ASP A 161 5.54 8.20 9.56
CA ASP A 161 5.10 9.55 9.90
C ASP A 161 4.69 10.38 8.67
N ASN A 162 5.13 9.99 7.48
CA ASN A 162 4.85 10.66 6.22
C ASN A 162 3.67 10.06 5.43
N LEU A 163 2.97 9.11 6.04
CA LEU A 163 1.76 8.52 5.50
C LEU A 163 0.51 9.23 6.03
N THR A 164 -0.51 9.31 5.19
CA THR A 164 -1.87 9.70 5.59
C THR A 164 -2.88 8.76 4.94
N THR A 165 -4.07 8.64 5.54
CA THR A 165 -5.05 7.63 5.16
C THR A 165 -6.42 8.24 4.92
N TYR A 166 -6.98 7.93 3.75
CA TYR A 166 -8.36 8.27 3.40
C TYR A 166 -9.26 7.03 3.49
N LYS A 167 -10.41 7.17 4.18
CA LYS A 167 -11.43 6.12 4.33
C LYS A 167 -12.79 6.68 3.93
N PHE A 168 -13.60 5.90 3.23
CA PHE A 168 -14.95 6.28 2.83
C PHE A 168 -15.85 5.04 2.74
N ASN A 169 -17.15 5.24 2.49
CA ASN A 169 -18.15 4.18 2.38
C ASN A 169 -18.13 3.25 3.62
N THR A 170 -17.78 1.97 3.46
CA THR A 170 -17.70 1.00 4.56
C THR A 170 -16.54 1.22 5.52
N LYS A 171 -15.62 2.15 5.20
CA LYS A 171 -14.40 2.46 5.96
C LYS A 171 -13.43 1.28 6.15
N LYS A 172 -13.67 0.16 5.46
CA LYS A 172 -12.80 -1.03 5.48
C LYS A 172 -11.52 -0.83 4.67
N ALA A 173 -11.64 -0.29 3.46
CA ALA A 173 -10.47 0.09 2.67
C ALA A 173 -9.78 1.29 3.33
N GLN A 174 -8.46 1.20 3.48
CA GLN A 174 -7.61 2.26 3.99
C GLN A 174 -6.70 2.71 2.86
N HIS A 175 -7.05 3.83 2.21
CA HIS A 175 -6.26 4.39 1.13
C HIS A 175 -5.10 5.22 1.70
N THR A 176 -3.97 4.56 1.95
CA THR A 176 -2.77 5.14 2.57
C THR A 176 -1.84 5.73 1.52
N PHE A 177 -1.45 6.99 1.61
CA PHE A 177 -0.57 7.63 0.62
C PHE A 177 0.42 8.61 1.27
N CYS A 178 1.47 8.95 0.53
CA CYS A 178 2.49 9.89 0.98
C CYS A 178 1.90 11.32 1.09
N LYS A 179 2.00 11.93 2.27
CA LYS A 179 1.51 13.30 2.51
C LYS A 179 2.32 14.37 1.75
N THR A 180 3.56 14.06 1.35
CA THR A 180 4.43 14.98 0.60
C THR A 180 4.14 15.00 -0.89
N CYS A 181 4.02 13.83 -1.53
CA CYS A 181 3.91 13.74 -3.00
C CYS A 181 2.60 13.14 -3.50
N GLY A 182 1.67 12.77 -2.61
CA GLY A 182 0.35 12.24 -2.97
C GLY A 182 0.32 10.79 -3.49
N VAL A 183 1.48 10.17 -3.73
CA VAL A 183 1.57 8.82 -4.30
C VAL A 183 1.09 7.76 -3.30
N GLN A 184 0.18 6.90 -3.75
CA GLN A 184 -0.31 5.72 -3.05
C GLN A 184 0.50 4.50 -3.48
N SER A 185 1.65 4.27 -2.86
CA SER A 185 2.52 3.15 -3.22
C SER A 185 2.01 1.79 -2.70
N PHE A 186 1.24 1.80 -1.62
CA PHE A 186 0.51 0.66 -1.11
C PHE A 186 -0.74 1.13 -0.35
N TYR A 187 -1.71 0.24 -0.11
CA TYR A 187 -2.89 0.54 0.69
C TYR A 187 -3.52 -0.74 1.25
N THR A 188 -4.45 -0.63 2.19
CA THR A 188 -5.22 -1.80 2.68
C THR A 188 -6.54 -1.91 1.90
N PRO A 189 -6.72 -2.93 1.04
CA PRO A 189 -7.93 -3.09 0.24
C PRO A 189 -9.12 -3.56 1.08
N ARG A 190 -10.36 -3.27 0.61
CA ARG A 190 -11.59 -3.75 1.26
C ARG A 190 -11.70 -5.29 1.24
N SER A 191 -11.19 -5.93 0.19
CA SER A 191 -11.26 -7.38 -0.02
C SER A 191 -10.33 -8.15 0.92
N ASN A 192 -9.20 -7.55 1.31
CA ASN A 192 -8.12 -8.18 2.07
C ASN A 192 -7.63 -7.20 3.16
N PRO A 193 -8.40 -7.03 4.25
CA PRO A 193 -8.08 -6.06 5.31
C PRO A 193 -6.83 -6.45 6.13
N ASP A 194 -6.41 -7.70 6.02
CA ASP A 194 -5.25 -8.38 6.62
C ASP A 194 -3.97 -8.30 5.76
N GLY A 195 -4.06 -7.69 4.57
CA GLY A 195 -2.96 -7.56 3.63
C GLY A 195 -2.81 -6.15 3.04
N TYR A 196 -1.92 -6.04 2.07
CA TYR A 196 -1.63 -4.80 1.36
C TYR A 196 -1.79 -4.99 -0.14
N GLY A 197 -2.47 -4.03 -0.78
CA GLY A 197 -2.44 -3.83 -2.22
C GLY A 197 -1.27 -2.94 -2.58
N ILE A 198 -0.31 -3.45 -3.34
CA ILE A 198 0.91 -2.73 -3.76
C ILE A 198 0.74 -2.23 -5.20
N ALA A 199 1.03 -0.96 -5.42
CA ALA A 199 1.02 -0.38 -6.76
C ALA A 199 2.26 -0.86 -7.54
N PRO A 200 2.13 -1.60 -8.65
CA PRO A 200 3.28 -2.18 -9.36
C PRO A 200 4.20 -1.10 -9.94
N HIS A 201 3.65 0.06 -10.31
CA HIS A 201 4.42 1.20 -10.81
C HIS A 201 5.19 1.96 -9.72
N CYS A 202 5.07 1.55 -8.46
CA CYS A 202 5.84 2.09 -7.33
C CYS A 202 6.95 1.13 -6.85
N LEU A 203 7.13 -0.01 -7.54
CA LEU A 203 8.29 -0.87 -7.33
C LEU A 203 9.51 -0.28 -8.03
N ASP A 204 10.69 -0.48 -7.45
CA ASP A 204 11.93 -0.16 -8.14
C ASP A 204 12.19 -1.18 -9.25
N GLU A 205 12.97 -0.77 -10.26
CA GLU A 205 13.29 -1.61 -11.41
C GLU A 205 14.14 -2.85 -11.03
N GLY A 206 13.99 -3.93 -11.79
CA GLY A 206 14.94 -5.07 -11.79
C GLY A 206 14.39 -6.40 -11.28
N THR A 207 13.26 -6.43 -10.57
CA THR A 207 12.73 -7.67 -9.95
C THR A 207 11.43 -8.18 -10.58
N VAL A 208 10.71 -7.31 -11.30
CA VAL A 208 9.48 -7.67 -12.01
C VAL A 208 9.84 -8.23 -13.39
N ARG A 209 9.36 -9.43 -13.70
CA ARG A 209 9.52 -10.11 -15.00
C ARG A 209 8.32 -9.91 -15.91
N SER A 210 7.11 -10.09 -15.39
CA SER A 210 5.88 -9.94 -16.16
C SER A 210 4.74 -9.40 -15.31
N VAL A 211 3.72 -8.84 -15.96
CA VAL A 211 2.52 -8.31 -15.31
C VAL A 211 1.29 -8.81 -16.05
N HIS A 212 0.46 -9.62 -15.38
CA HIS A 212 -0.87 -10.00 -15.85
C HIS A 212 -1.92 -9.13 -15.17
N VAL A 213 -2.83 -8.54 -15.94
CA VAL A 213 -3.86 -7.64 -15.40
C VAL A 213 -5.25 -8.27 -15.50
N GLU A 214 -5.88 -8.48 -14.36
CA GLU A 214 -7.27 -8.93 -14.23
C GLU A 214 -8.19 -7.73 -13.94
N GLN A 215 -9.28 -7.60 -14.70
CA GLN A 215 -10.24 -6.52 -14.53
C GLN A 215 -11.29 -6.89 -13.48
N ILE A 216 -11.60 -5.95 -12.58
CA ILE A 216 -12.60 -6.12 -11.53
C ILE A 216 -13.70 -5.07 -11.67
N ASN A 217 -14.96 -5.53 -11.72
CA ASN A 217 -16.12 -4.65 -11.72
C ASN A 217 -16.46 -4.14 -10.31
N GLY A 218 -15.71 -3.16 -9.83
CA GLY A 218 -15.94 -2.51 -8.54
C GLY A 218 -17.19 -1.63 -8.46
N LYS A 219 -17.88 -1.35 -9.57
CA LYS A 219 -19.20 -0.69 -9.55
C LYS A 219 -20.30 -1.63 -9.03
N GLU A 220 -20.17 -2.93 -9.30
CA GLU A 220 -21.05 -3.99 -8.83
C GLU A 220 -20.31 -4.91 -7.84
N TRP A 221 -19.75 -4.31 -6.78
CA TRP A 221 -18.83 -5.00 -5.85
C TRP A 221 -19.38 -6.32 -5.32
N GLU A 222 -20.65 -6.35 -4.89
CA GLU A 222 -21.27 -7.54 -4.27
C GLU A 222 -21.35 -8.71 -5.24
N LYS A 223 -21.56 -8.43 -6.52
CA LYS A 223 -21.59 -9.43 -7.59
C LYS A 223 -20.18 -9.86 -7.99
N ALA A 224 -19.29 -8.89 -8.22
CA ALA A 224 -17.90 -9.16 -8.58
C ALA A 224 -17.20 -10.06 -7.56
N MET A 225 -17.48 -9.91 -6.26
CA MET A 225 -16.86 -10.73 -5.21
C MET A 225 -17.46 -12.14 -5.07
N LYS A 226 -18.61 -12.42 -5.69
CA LYS A 226 -19.13 -13.78 -5.83
C LYS A 226 -18.48 -14.50 -7.01
N GLU A 227 -18.23 -13.75 -8.09
CA GLU A 227 -17.68 -14.26 -9.35
C GLU A 227 -16.15 -14.42 -9.29
N HIS A 228 -15.44 -13.44 -8.71
CA HIS A 228 -13.98 -13.45 -8.54
C HIS A 228 -13.57 -14.01 -7.18
N LYS A 229 -13.44 -15.34 -7.09
CA LYS A 229 -12.98 -16.02 -5.88
C LYS A 229 -11.48 -15.83 -5.60
N THR A 230 -10.69 -15.52 -6.62
CA THR A 230 -9.22 -15.40 -6.57
C THR A 230 -8.74 -14.25 -5.69
N ILE A 231 -9.40 -13.09 -5.73
CA ILE A 231 -8.94 -11.90 -5.00
C ILE A 231 -9.01 -12.08 -3.46
N ARG A 232 -9.98 -12.85 -2.96
CA ARG A 232 -10.17 -13.07 -1.51
C ARG A 232 -9.06 -13.89 -0.88
N SER A 233 -8.50 -14.85 -1.61
CA SER A 233 -7.46 -15.74 -1.07
C SER A 233 -6.06 -15.12 -1.10
N MET A 234 -5.86 -13.98 -1.77
CA MET A 234 -4.52 -13.39 -1.97
C MET A 234 -3.80 -12.97 -0.68
N SER A 235 -4.51 -12.77 0.43
CA SER A 235 -3.92 -12.45 1.72
C SER A 235 -3.95 -13.61 2.73
N GLN A 236 -4.51 -14.76 2.37
CA GLN A 236 -4.78 -15.87 3.29
C GLN A 236 -3.68 -16.95 3.30
N SER A 237 -2.46 -16.63 2.87
CA SER A 237 -1.37 -17.59 2.65
C SER A 237 -0.12 -17.24 3.44
#